data_AF-A0AAV3J4P5-F1
#
_entry.id   AF-A0AAV3J4P5-F1
#
_cell.length_a   1.000
_cell.length_b   1.000
_cell.length_c   1.000
_cell.angle_alpha   90.00
_cell.angle_beta   90.00
_cell.angle_gamma   90.00
#
_symmetry.space_group_name_H-M   'P 1'
#
loop_
_entity.id
_entity.type
_entity.pdbx_description
1 polymer ?
#
loop_
_entity_poly.entity_id
_entity_poly.type
_entity_poly.pdbx_seq_one_letter_code
_entity_poly.pdbx_strand_id
1 'polypeptide(L)'
;MKTVLLVVLIGFIGLHVSVFGRDIFKHRKDLGDESMPISIGIGFITDFFDTLGIGAFAPTTLLVKVTRQLDDDRKLPGTLNVSHALSCLLEALIFITVVKVEPLTLFLLVASATVGSWIGSRYVTGLPEQRVQFVMGLALIVTAILMTLKQTGMINILGEGNIATGLTGVKLIIGIVGNFALGALMTMGVGLYAPCMAMVYMLGLSPLVAFPIMSASCAALMPVASINFIKTNEYARKLSLGITIGGIIGVIIAAKFVTGLDITALTLIVIVVIIFTGLTYLQKSYKTKVARNV
;
A
#
# COMPACT_ATOMS: atom_id res chain seq x y z
N MET A 1 -16.11 1.22 20.16
CA MET A 1 -14.82 1.28 19.42
C MET A 1 -14.95 1.22 17.89
N LYS A 2 -15.85 0.41 17.29
CA LYS A 2 -16.10 0.48 15.83
C LYS A 2 -16.39 1.91 15.35
N THR A 3 -17.26 2.62 16.05
CA THR A 3 -17.58 4.03 15.78
C THR A 3 -16.36 4.95 15.88
N VAL A 4 -15.47 4.71 16.85
CA VAL A 4 -14.24 5.50 17.03
C VAL A 4 -13.31 5.30 15.84
N LEU A 5 -13.11 4.05 15.40
CA LEU A 5 -12.27 3.75 14.25
C LEU A 5 -12.84 4.36 12.96
N LEU A 6 -14.16 4.25 12.73
CA LEU A 6 -14.82 4.88 11.59
C LEU A 6 -14.64 6.41 11.61
N VAL A 7 -14.81 7.05 12.76
CA VAL A 7 -14.56 8.49 12.92
C VAL A 7 -13.11 8.85 12.62
N VAL A 8 -12.16 8.04 13.08
CA VAL A 8 -10.73 8.23 12.79
C VAL A 8 -10.44 8.10 11.30
N LEU A 9 -10.99 7.09 10.61
CA LEU A 9 -10.83 6.91 9.16
C LEU A 9 -11.47 8.05 8.37
N ILE A 10 -12.65 8.52 8.77
CA ILE A 10 -13.27 9.73 8.17
C ILE A 10 -12.38 10.96 8.40
N GLY A 11 -11.78 11.08 9.58
CA GLY A 11 -10.78 12.11 9.87
C GLY A 11 -9.58 12.03 8.94
N PHE A 12 -9.08 10.83 8.64
CA PHE A 12 -8.00 10.62 7.68
C PHE A 12 -8.39 10.93 6.23
N ILE A 13 -9.64 10.68 5.82
CA ILE A 13 -10.18 11.16 4.53
C ILE A 13 -10.11 12.69 4.49
N GLY A 14 -10.64 13.36 5.52
CA GLY A 14 -10.62 14.83 5.59
C GLY A 14 -9.19 15.38 5.55
N LEU A 15 -8.28 14.78 6.30
CA LEU A 15 -6.85 15.11 6.30
C LEU A 15 -6.26 14.96 4.89
N HIS A 16 -6.40 13.80 4.26
CA HIS A 16 -5.81 13.53 2.95
C HIS A 16 -6.39 14.43 1.87
N VAL A 17 -7.71 14.56 1.79
CA VAL A 17 -8.39 15.46 0.84
C VAL A 17 -7.94 16.91 1.05
N SER A 18 -7.79 17.36 2.31
CA SER A 18 -7.34 18.72 2.57
C SER A 18 -5.89 18.95 2.14
N VAL A 19 -4.98 18.02 2.44
CA VAL A 19 -3.54 18.17 2.14
C VAL A 19 -3.30 18.02 0.63
N PHE A 20 -3.80 16.94 0.04
CA PHE A 20 -3.63 16.66 -1.39
C PHE A 20 -4.43 17.65 -2.25
N GLY A 21 -5.67 17.94 -1.90
CA GLY A 21 -6.52 18.88 -2.63
C GLY A 21 -5.97 20.31 -2.62
N ARG A 22 -5.43 20.79 -1.48
CA ARG A 22 -4.75 22.10 -1.43
C ARG A 22 -3.53 22.14 -2.33
N ASP A 23 -2.73 21.08 -2.35
CA ASP A 23 -1.54 21.03 -3.20
C ASP A 23 -1.90 21.01 -4.70
N ILE A 24 -2.88 20.21 -5.10
CA ILE A 24 -3.41 20.19 -6.48
C ILE A 24 -3.98 21.56 -6.86
N PHE A 25 -4.75 22.21 -5.98
CA PHE A 25 -5.32 23.53 -6.28
C PHE A 25 -4.24 24.61 -6.45
N LYS A 26 -3.19 24.56 -5.62
CA LYS A 26 -2.04 25.46 -5.70
C LYS A 26 -1.29 25.30 -7.02
N HIS A 27 -1.15 24.07 -7.51
CA HIS A 27 -0.40 23.74 -8.73
C HIS A 27 -1.30 23.47 -9.95
N ARG A 28 -2.58 23.83 -9.92
CA ARG A 28 -3.57 23.48 -10.98
C ARG A 28 -3.20 23.91 -12.41
N LYS A 29 -2.26 24.83 -12.57
CA LYS A 29 -1.77 25.31 -13.88
C LYS A 29 -0.68 24.41 -14.47
N ASP A 30 -0.02 23.62 -13.63
CA ASP A 30 1.05 22.71 -13.99
C ASP A 30 1.08 21.54 -12.99
N LEU A 31 0.42 20.45 -13.37
CA LEU A 31 0.35 19.23 -12.57
C LEU A 31 1.32 18.14 -13.06
N GLY A 32 2.05 18.40 -14.15
CA GLY A 32 2.86 17.44 -14.88
C GLY A 32 2.27 17.00 -16.23
N ASP A 33 3.11 16.30 -17.00
CA ASP A 33 2.85 15.92 -18.39
C ASP A 33 2.22 14.53 -18.54
N GLU A 34 1.96 13.85 -17.42
CA GLU A 34 1.40 12.50 -17.40
C GLU A 34 0.03 12.44 -18.08
N SER A 35 -0.33 11.27 -18.62
CA SER A 35 -1.58 11.06 -19.32
C SER A 35 -2.70 10.78 -18.32
N MET A 36 -3.68 11.69 -18.25
CA MET A 36 -4.81 11.59 -17.34
C MET A 36 -5.63 10.31 -17.54
N PRO A 37 -6.02 9.92 -18.79
CA PRO A 37 -6.77 8.69 -19.02
C PRO A 37 -6.00 7.43 -18.64
N ILE A 38 -4.69 7.40 -18.91
CA ILE A 38 -3.84 6.26 -18.52
C ILE A 38 -3.76 6.17 -17.00
N SER A 39 -3.53 7.29 -16.31
CA SER A 39 -3.47 7.34 -14.84
C SER A 39 -4.77 6.85 -14.19
N ILE A 40 -5.93 7.25 -14.73
CA ILE A 40 -7.25 6.75 -14.30
C ILE A 40 -7.37 5.25 -14.55
N GLY A 41 -6.97 4.77 -15.73
CA GLY A 41 -6.98 3.34 -16.06
C GLY A 41 -6.11 2.51 -15.12
N ILE A 42 -4.91 3.01 -14.77
CA ILE A 42 -4.04 2.38 -13.78
C ILE A 42 -4.77 2.24 -12.44
N GLY A 43 -5.24 3.34 -11.86
CA GLY A 43 -5.90 3.30 -10.56
C GLY A 43 -7.14 2.40 -10.55
N PHE A 44 -7.94 2.45 -11.62
CA PHE A 44 -9.10 1.58 -11.77
C PHE A 44 -8.72 0.11 -11.68
N ILE A 45 -7.74 -0.33 -12.48
CA ILE A 45 -7.31 -1.73 -12.53
C ILE A 45 -6.71 -2.15 -11.18
N THR A 46 -5.80 -1.35 -10.63
CA THR A 46 -5.02 -1.75 -9.46
C THR A 46 -5.87 -1.82 -8.21
N ASP A 47 -6.79 -0.86 -8.00
CA ASP A 47 -7.57 -0.82 -6.77
C ASP A 47 -8.82 -1.70 -6.85
N PHE A 48 -9.30 -1.99 -8.07
CA PHE A 48 -10.27 -3.07 -8.30
C PHE A 48 -9.69 -4.41 -7.84
N PHE A 49 -8.47 -4.76 -8.27
CA PHE A 49 -7.80 -6.00 -7.87
C PHE A 49 -7.31 -5.98 -6.42
N ASP A 50 -6.97 -4.80 -5.88
CA ASP A 50 -6.65 -4.63 -4.45
C ASP A 50 -7.82 -5.01 -3.56
N THR A 51 -9.02 -4.54 -3.91
CA THR A 51 -10.28 -4.89 -3.24
C THR A 51 -10.57 -6.40 -3.26
N LEU A 52 -10.03 -7.13 -4.25
CA LEU A 52 -10.10 -8.60 -4.36
C LEU A 52 -8.94 -9.32 -3.65
N GLY A 53 -8.02 -8.58 -3.02
CA GLY A 53 -6.95 -9.10 -2.18
C GLY A 53 -5.59 -9.29 -2.87
N ILE A 54 -5.35 -8.67 -4.03
CA ILE A 54 -4.08 -8.79 -4.77
C ILE A 54 -3.00 -7.81 -4.25
N GLY A 55 -3.35 -6.59 -3.84
CA GLY A 55 -2.40 -5.53 -3.53
C GLY A 55 -2.25 -4.51 -4.68
N ALA A 56 -2.43 -3.20 -4.42
CA ALA A 56 -2.31 -2.17 -5.45
C ALA A 56 -0.85 -1.78 -5.80
N PHE A 57 0.05 -1.70 -4.83
CA PHE A 57 1.36 -1.04 -4.99
C PHE A 57 2.26 -1.63 -6.08
N ALA A 58 2.35 -2.96 -6.11
CA ALA A 58 3.25 -3.64 -7.02
C ALA A 58 2.69 -3.66 -8.47
N PRO A 59 1.39 -3.93 -8.70
CA PRO A 59 0.73 -3.68 -9.99
C PRO A 59 0.83 -2.22 -10.48
N THR A 60 0.63 -1.23 -9.60
CA THR A 60 0.78 0.19 -9.98
C THR A 60 2.19 0.49 -10.43
N THR A 61 3.20 0.02 -9.68
CA THR A 61 4.62 0.21 -10.02
C THR A 61 4.94 -0.35 -11.42
N LEU A 62 4.42 -1.53 -11.73
CA LEU A 62 4.53 -2.10 -13.07
C LEU A 62 3.86 -1.22 -14.12
N LEU A 63 2.58 -0.90 -13.94
CA LEU A 63 1.80 -0.24 -14.97
C LEU A 63 2.35 1.15 -15.26
N VAL A 64 2.74 1.90 -14.23
CA VAL A 64 3.43 3.19 -14.35
C VAL A 64 4.69 3.06 -15.19
N LYS A 65 5.48 2.00 -14.97
CA LYS A 65 6.71 1.74 -15.73
C LYS A 65 6.44 1.38 -17.19
N VAL A 66 5.49 0.49 -17.45
CA VAL A 66 5.16 0.03 -18.81
C VAL A 66 4.54 1.16 -19.64
N THR A 67 3.71 1.98 -19.01
CA THR A 67 3.05 3.13 -19.65
C THR A 67 3.89 4.41 -19.62
N ARG A 68 5.10 4.36 -19.03
CA ARG A 68 6.05 5.48 -18.91
C ARG A 68 5.39 6.74 -18.34
N GLN A 69 4.56 6.57 -17.31
CA GLN A 69 3.89 7.68 -16.63
C GLN A 69 4.77 8.37 -15.60
N LEU A 70 5.95 7.84 -15.31
CA LEU A 70 6.86 8.43 -14.34
C LEU A 70 8.31 8.25 -14.78
N ASP A 71 8.99 9.37 -14.99
CA ASP A 71 10.40 9.39 -15.38
C ASP A 71 11.34 9.34 -14.17
N ASP A 72 10.93 10.00 -13.07
CA ASP A 72 11.71 10.08 -11.84
C ASP A 72 11.28 9.00 -10.84
N ASP A 73 12.09 7.93 -10.76
CA ASP A 73 11.85 6.80 -9.86
C ASP A 73 11.84 7.22 -8.37
N ARG A 74 12.46 8.36 -8.00
CA ARG A 74 12.45 8.88 -6.62
C ARG A 74 11.04 9.29 -6.16
N LYS A 75 10.18 9.71 -7.09
CA LYS A 75 8.79 10.10 -6.83
C LYS A 75 7.84 8.92 -6.72
N LEU A 76 8.28 7.72 -7.09
CA LEU A 76 7.38 6.56 -7.14
C LEU A 76 6.82 6.19 -5.76
N PRO A 77 7.61 6.10 -4.67
CA PRO A 77 7.07 5.76 -3.35
C PRO A 77 6.03 6.77 -2.86
N GLY A 78 6.27 8.07 -3.10
CA GLY A 78 5.32 9.12 -2.77
C GLY A 78 4.05 9.05 -3.61
N THR A 79 4.19 8.81 -4.92
CA THR A 79 3.05 8.63 -5.82
C THR A 79 2.14 7.49 -5.34
N LEU A 80 2.70 6.31 -5.05
CA LEU A 80 1.94 5.15 -4.57
C LEU A 80 1.17 5.44 -3.27
N ASN A 81 1.81 6.11 -2.29
CA ASN A 81 1.16 6.42 -1.02
C ASN A 81 0.08 7.49 -1.17
N VAL A 82 0.32 8.52 -1.98
CA VAL A 82 -0.63 9.63 -2.18
C VAL A 82 -1.84 9.17 -3.00
N SER A 83 -1.60 8.39 -4.05
CA SER A 83 -2.62 8.05 -5.04
C SER A 83 -3.67 7.06 -4.53
N HIS A 84 -3.24 6.07 -3.75
CA HIS A 84 -4.10 4.99 -3.26
C HIS A 84 -4.70 5.26 -1.88
N ALA A 85 -4.34 6.36 -1.22
CA ALA A 85 -4.82 6.64 0.14
C ALA A 85 -6.35 6.69 0.24
N LEU A 86 -7.03 7.39 -0.69
CA LEU A 86 -8.49 7.51 -0.64
C LEU A 86 -9.22 6.22 -1.01
N SER A 87 -8.69 5.45 -1.97
CA SER A 87 -9.27 4.16 -2.33
C SER A 87 -9.11 3.15 -1.20
N CYS A 88 -7.93 3.05 -0.57
CA CYS A 88 -7.74 2.20 0.61
C CYS A 88 -8.59 2.65 1.82
N LEU A 89 -8.78 3.97 2.01
CA LEU A 89 -9.71 4.49 3.02
C LEU A 89 -11.16 4.05 2.75
N LEU A 90 -11.61 4.13 1.50
CA LEU A 90 -12.93 3.67 1.09
C LEU A 90 -13.08 2.15 1.28
N GLU A 91 -12.08 1.38 0.86
CA GLU A 91 -12.02 -0.07 1.03
C GLU A 91 -12.13 -0.46 2.52
N ALA A 92 -11.34 0.18 3.39
CA ALA A 92 -11.37 -0.06 4.82
C ALA A 92 -12.74 0.27 5.43
N LEU A 93 -13.39 1.36 5.01
CA LEU A 93 -14.75 1.69 5.44
C LEU A 93 -15.77 0.62 5.05
N ILE A 94 -15.63 0.03 3.85
CA ILE A 94 -16.52 -1.04 3.38
C ILE A 94 -16.33 -2.30 4.24
N PHE A 95 -15.09 -2.78 4.43
CA PHE A 95 -14.85 -4.11 5.03
C PHE A 95 -14.77 -4.15 6.56
N ILE A 96 -14.38 -3.05 7.23
CA ILE A 96 -14.31 -3.01 8.72
C ILE A 96 -15.69 -3.19 9.35
N THR A 97 -16.76 -2.84 8.64
CA THR A 97 -18.12 -3.01 9.14
C THR A 97 -18.50 -4.48 9.31
N VAL A 98 -17.93 -5.37 8.48
CA VAL A 98 -18.32 -6.77 8.35
C VAL A 98 -17.73 -7.65 9.46
N VAL A 99 -16.48 -7.42 9.86
CA VAL A 99 -15.77 -8.31 10.80
C VAL A 99 -15.61 -7.69 12.19
N LYS A 100 -15.69 -8.53 13.24
CA LYS A 100 -15.42 -8.11 14.63
C LYS A 100 -13.98 -8.46 15.01
N VAL A 101 -13.13 -7.45 15.15
CA VAL A 101 -11.75 -7.56 15.66
C VAL A 101 -11.71 -7.01 17.10
N GLU A 102 -10.87 -7.58 17.95
CA GLU A 102 -10.62 -7.01 19.27
C GLU A 102 -10.07 -5.58 19.12
N PRO A 103 -10.78 -4.58 19.66
CA PRO A 103 -10.55 -3.21 19.22
C PRO A 103 -9.28 -2.57 19.80
N LEU A 104 -8.73 -3.07 20.92
CA LEU A 104 -7.45 -2.58 21.45
C LEU A 104 -6.30 -3.00 20.53
N THR A 105 -6.26 -4.27 20.16
CA THR A 105 -5.30 -4.84 19.20
C THR A 105 -5.34 -4.08 17.88
N LEU A 106 -6.54 -3.89 17.31
CA LEU A 106 -6.73 -3.14 16.07
C LEU A 106 -6.21 -1.71 16.18
N PHE A 107 -6.60 -0.98 17.22
CA PHE A 107 -6.18 0.40 17.40
C PHE A 107 -4.66 0.54 17.55
N LEU A 108 -4.02 -0.30 18.37
CA LEU A 108 -2.59 -0.23 18.64
C LEU A 108 -1.75 -0.59 17.41
N LEU A 109 -2.16 -1.62 16.66
CA LEU A 109 -1.51 -1.98 15.40
C LEU A 109 -1.64 -0.85 14.38
N VAL A 110 -2.86 -0.34 14.14
CA VAL A 110 -3.08 0.75 13.17
C VAL A 110 -2.29 2.00 13.56
N ALA A 111 -2.32 2.37 14.84
CA ALA A 111 -1.54 3.50 15.35
C ALA A 111 -0.04 3.29 15.16
N SER A 112 0.49 2.09 15.46
CA SER A 112 1.92 1.82 15.33
C SER A 112 2.38 1.85 13.87
N ALA A 113 1.61 1.29 12.93
CA ALA A 113 1.90 1.41 11.50
C ALA A 113 1.83 2.86 11.01
N THR A 114 0.88 3.64 11.53
CA THR A 114 0.73 5.07 11.17
C THR A 114 1.94 5.89 11.64
N VAL A 115 2.42 5.65 12.87
CA VAL A 115 3.65 6.30 13.37
C VAL A 115 4.87 5.81 12.59
N GLY A 116 4.95 4.51 12.29
CA GLY A 116 5.99 3.93 11.46
C GLY A 116 6.06 4.57 10.07
N SER A 117 4.91 4.78 9.41
CA SER A 117 4.86 5.42 8.10
C SER A 117 5.21 6.90 8.14
N TRP A 118 4.86 7.63 9.21
CA TRP A 118 5.27 9.02 9.39
C TRP A 118 6.79 9.14 9.45
N ILE A 119 7.44 8.29 10.24
CA ILE A 119 8.91 8.30 10.38
C ILE A 119 9.57 7.79 9.09
N GLY A 120 9.05 6.68 8.54
CA GLY A 120 9.54 6.09 7.30
C GLY A 120 9.52 7.08 6.16
N SER A 121 8.37 7.68 5.87
CA SER A 121 8.20 8.63 4.75
C SER A 121 9.13 9.84 4.85
N ARG A 122 9.41 10.34 6.06
CA ARG A 122 10.38 11.43 6.27
C ARG A 122 11.81 11.03 5.86
N TYR A 123 12.17 9.77 6.05
CA TYR A 123 13.47 9.25 5.61
C TYR A 123 13.48 9.01 4.09
N VAL A 124 12.40 8.43 3.54
CA VAL A 124 12.28 8.10 2.11
C VAL A 124 12.41 9.32 1.21
N THR A 125 11.78 10.43 1.57
CA THR A 125 11.79 11.65 0.74
C THR A 125 13.19 12.23 0.53
N GLY A 126 14.13 11.94 1.42
CA GLY A 126 15.52 12.38 1.31
C GLY A 126 16.45 11.40 0.58
N LEU A 127 15.96 10.23 0.15
CA LEU A 127 16.81 9.22 -0.46
C LEU A 127 17.20 9.59 -1.91
N PRO A 128 18.46 9.35 -2.31
CA PRO A 128 18.84 9.46 -3.71
C PRO A 128 18.14 8.37 -4.53
N GLU A 129 17.81 8.67 -5.78
CA GLU A 129 17.09 7.79 -6.71
C GLU A 129 17.66 6.36 -6.74
N GLN A 130 18.98 6.21 -6.79
CA GLN A 130 19.64 4.90 -6.77
C GLN A 130 19.24 4.03 -5.57
N ARG A 131 19.17 4.63 -4.37
CA ARG A 131 18.78 3.91 -3.14
C ARG A 131 17.29 3.59 -3.18
N VAL A 132 16.46 4.49 -3.71
CA VAL A 132 15.04 4.21 -3.93
C VAL A 132 14.88 3.01 -4.85
N GLN A 133 15.55 3.01 -6.01
CA GLN A 133 15.53 1.89 -6.96
C GLN A 133 16.00 0.56 -6.33
N PHE A 134 17.07 0.59 -5.53
CA PHE A 134 17.58 -0.62 -4.86
C PHE A 134 16.55 -1.18 -3.87
N VAL A 135 16.07 -0.33 -2.96
CA VAL A 135 15.14 -0.75 -1.91
C VAL A 135 13.80 -1.15 -2.50
N MET A 136 13.28 -0.41 -3.50
CA MET A 136 12.08 -0.79 -4.22
C MET A 136 12.25 -2.11 -4.97
N GLY A 137 13.40 -2.33 -5.62
CA GLY A 137 13.69 -3.59 -6.28
C GLY A 137 13.64 -4.76 -5.30
N LEU A 138 14.31 -4.64 -4.16
CA LEU A 138 14.30 -5.65 -3.10
C LEU A 138 12.90 -5.82 -2.49
N ALA A 139 12.18 -4.73 -2.25
CA ALA A 139 10.81 -4.71 -1.77
C ALA A 139 9.85 -5.49 -2.68
N LEU A 140 9.95 -5.29 -4.00
CA LEU A 140 9.14 -5.98 -4.99
C LEU A 140 9.47 -7.48 -5.04
N ILE A 141 10.75 -7.87 -4.95
CA ILE A 141 11.14 -9.29 -4.87
C ILE A 141 10.59 -9.95 -3.60
N VAL A 142 10.74 -9.29 -2.44
CA VAL A 142 10.16 -9.79 -1.18
C VAL A 142 8.64 -9.88 -1.29
N THR A 143 7.98 -8.87 -1.88
CA THR A 143 6.53 -8.88 -2.09
C THR A 143 6.11 -10.04 -2.99
N ALA A 144 6.83 -10.30 -4.08
CA ALA A 144 6.55 -11.44 -4.95
C ALA A 144 6.69 -12.78 -4.21
N ILE A 145 7.75 -12.98 -3.42
CA ILE A 145 7.92 -14.19 -2.60
C ILE A 145 6.75 -14.34 -1.64
N LEU A 146 6.38 -13.29 -0.91
CA LEU A 146 5.26 -13.33 0.04
C LEU A 146 3.92 -13.60 -0.66
N MET A 147 3.70 -13.05 -1.85
CA MET A 147 2.53 -13.34 -2.67
C MET A 147 2.52 -14.80 -3.14
N THR A 148 3.66 -15.37 -3.55
CA THR A 148 3.77 -16.80 -3.88
C THR A 148 3.47 -17.68 -2.68
N LEU A 149 4.00 -17.35 -1.50
CA LEU A 149 3.72 -18.08 -0.26
C LEU A 149 2.24 -17.96 0.15
N LYS A 150 1.61 -16.82 -0.08
CA LYS A 150 0.15 -16.67 0.09
C LYS A 150 -0.60 -17.60 -0.87
N GLN A 151 -0.23 -17.58 -2.15
CA GLN A 151 -0.94 -18.29 -3.22
C GLN A 151 -0.82 -19.82 -3.10
N THR A 152 0.32 -20.31 -2.63
CA THR A 152 0.57 -21.73 -2.36
C THR A 152 -0.07 -22.20 -1.04
N GLY A 153 -0.75 -21.31 -0.31
CA GLY A 153 -1.37 -21.61 0.97
C GLY A 153 -0.40 -21.64 2.16
N MET A 154 0.91 -21.49 1.94
CA MET A 154 1.91 -21.53 3.02
C MET A 154 1.69 -20.47 4.10
N ILE A 155 1.25 -19.26 3.73
CA ILE A 155 0.87 -18.24 4.72
C ILE A 155 -0.40 -18.66 5.46
N ASN A 156 -1.38 -19.26 4.78
CA ASN A 156 -2.64 -19.66 5.40
C ASN A 156 -2.44 -20.78 6.43
N ILE A 157 -1.47 -21.67 6.22
CA ILE A 157 -1.07 -22.71 7.19
C ILE A 157 -0.64 -22.08 8.53
N LEU A 158 0.00 -20.90 8.52
CA LEU A 158 0.38 -20.19 9.75
C LEU A 158 -0.85 -19.75 10.57
N GLY A 159 -1.99 -19.57 9.90
CA GLY A 159 -3.26 -19.17 10.48
C GLY A 159 -4.19 -20.33 10.79
N GLU A 160 -3.82 -21.56 10.44
CA GLU A 160 -4.67 -22.74 10.57
C GLU A 160 -4.83 -23.11 12.05
N GLY A 161 -6.08 -23.27 12.50
CA GLY A 161 -6.39 -23.49 13.91
C GLY A 161 -6.35 -22.25 14.80
N ASN A 162 -6.00 -21.07 14.27
CA ASN A 162 -6.04 -19.83 15.03
C ASN A 162 -7.49 -19.38 15.28
N ILE A 163 -7.83 -19.23 16.55
CA ILE A 163 -9.15 -18.75 17.00
C ILE A 163 -9.11 -17.36 17.63
N ALA A 164 -7.92 -16.77 17.83
CA ALA A 164 -7.82 -15.49 18.49
C ALA A 164 -8.32 -14.35 17.60
N THR A 165 -9.05 -13.42 18.20
CA THR A 165 -9.54 -12.19 17.56
C THR A 165 -8.78 -10.96 18.01
N GLY A 166 -7.79 -11.16 18.90
CA GLY A 166 -7.02 -10.14 19.60
C GLY A 166 -5.68 -10.67 20.11
N LEU A 167 -4.74 -9.77 20.33
CA LEU A 167 -3.41 -10.03 20.86
C LEU A 167 -3.30 -9.44 22.27
N THR A 168 -2.71 -10.18 23.19
CA THR A 168 -2.44 -9.73 24.55
C THR A 168 -0.98 -10.00 24.96
N GLY A 169 -0.52 -9.31 25.99
CA GLY A 169 0.82 -9.50 26.55
C GLY A 169 1.95 -9.34 25.52
N VAL A 170 2.90 -10.28 25.52
CA VAL A 170 4.09 -10.24 24.64
C VAL A 170 3.71 -10.27 23.16
N LYS A 171 2.67 -11.02 22.78
CA LYS A 171 2.22 -11.12 21.39
C LYS A 171 1.74 -9.77 20.86
N LEU A 172 1.06 -8.99 21.70
CA LEU A 172 0.62 -7.63 21.34
C LEU A 172 1.82 -6.70 21.13
N ILE A 173 2.85 -6.79 21.98
CA ILE A 173 4.08 -6.00 21.83
C ILE A 173 4.77 -6.34 20.51
N ILE A 174 4.92 -7.63 20.18
CA ILE A 174 5.51 -8.06 18.91
C ILE A 174 4.68 -7.54 17.74
N GLY A 175 3.35 -7.64 17.82
CA GLY A 175 2.46 -7.08 16.81
C GLY A 175 2.65 -5.57 16.61
N ILE A 176 2.75 -4.79 17.69
CA ILE A 176 2.96 -3.34 17.65
C ILE A 176 4.30 -3.01 16.96
N VAL A 177 5.39 -3.65 17.39
CA VAL A 177 6.74 -3.42 16.83
C VAL A 177 6.80 -3.84 15.37
N GLY A 178 6.22 -5.00 15.05
CA GLY A 178 6.15 -5.49 13.69
C GLY A 178 5.35 -4.56 12.79
N ASN A 179 4.14 -4.15 13.18
CA ASN A 179 3.32 -3.28 12.36
C ASN A 179 3.91 -1.86 12.21
N PHE A 180 4.65 -1.38 13.22
CA PHE A 180 5.47 -0.17 13.09
C PHE A 180 6.51 -0.30 11.98
N ALA A 181 7.27 -1.41 11.97
CA ALA A 181 8.27 -1.68 10.93
C ALA A 181 7.61 -1.82 9.55
N LEU A 182 6.49 -2.55 9.47
CA LEU A 182 5.73 -2.71 8.23
C LEU A 182 5.18 -1.38 7.70
N GLY A 183 4.67 -0.51 8.59
CA GLY A 183 4.22 0.83 8.23
C GLY A 183 5.36 1.70 7.68
N ALA A 184 6.55 1.62 8.28
CA ALA A 184 7.73 2.30 7.75
C ALA A 184 8.15 1.74 6.38
N LEU A 185 8.17 0.42 6.21
CA LEU A 185 8.54 -0.24 4.95
C LEU A 185 7.54 0.03 3.82
N MET A 186 6.24 0.17 4.12
CA MET A 186 5.22 0.48 3.13
C MET A 186 5.45 1.83 2.45
N THR A 187 6.11 2.77 3.12
CA THR A 187 6.48 4.05 2.51
C THR A 187 7.48 3.91 1.36
N MET A 188 8.15 2.76 1.22
CA MET A 188 9.04 2.38 0.12
C MET A 188 8.38 1.50 -0.94
N GLY A 189 7.05 1.30 -0.88
CA GLY A 189 6.33 0.49 -1.86
C GLY A 189 6.20 -1.01 -1.50
N VAL A 190 6.64 -1.44 -0.31
CA VAL A 190 6.36 -2.79 0.19
C VAL A 190 4.87 -2.90 0.53
N GLY A 191 4.12 -3.77 -0.13
CA GLY A 191 2.72 -3.97 0.22
C GLY A 191 2.56 -4.52 1.64
N LEU A 192 1.69 -3.93 2.45
CA LEU A 192 1.43 -4.37 3.83
C LEU A 192 0.72 -5.74 3.89
N TYR A 193 0.08 -6.15 2.80
CA TYR A 193 -0.89 -7.24 2.77
C TYR A 193 -0.35 -8.58 3.29
N ALA A 194 0.56 -9.18 2.52
CA ALA A 194 1.14 -10.47 2.86
C ALA A 194 2.02 -10.46 4.14
N PRO A 195 2.90 -9.46 4.38
CA PRO A 195 3.73 -9.46 5.59
C PRO A 195 2.92 -9.23 6.87
N CYS A 196 1.87 -8.39 6.85
CA CYS A 196 1.01 -8.21 8.00
C CYS A 196 0.24 -9.49 8.31
N MET A 197 -0.34 -10.15 7.29
CA MET A 197 -1.03 -11.43 7.49
C MET A 197 -0.11 -12.49 8.10
N ALA A 198 1.08 -12.69 7.53
CA ALA A 198 2.05 -13.66 8.07
C ALA A 198 2.38 -13.37 9.54
N MET A 199 2.64 -12.11 9.88
CA MET A 199 2.91 -11.70 11.26
C MET A 199 1.73 -12.01 12.18
N VAL A 200 0.52 -11.54 11.86
CA VAL A 200 -0.64 -11.73 12.74
C VAL A 200 -1.04 -13.19 12.89
N TYR A 201 -0.84 -14.01 11.84
CA TYR A 201 -1.05 -15.46 11.90
C TYR A 201 -0.05 -16.15 12.82
N MET A 202 1.25 -15.84 12.72
CA MET A 202 2.25 -16.37 13.64
C MET A 202 1.98 -15.97 15.10
N LEU A 203 1.31 -14.83 15.32
CA LEU A 203 0.92 -14.37 16.66
C LEU A 203 -0.36 -15.05 17.17
N GLY A 204 -1.07 -15.80 16.33
CA GLY A 204 -2.24 -16.61 16.70
C GLY A 204 -3.58 -15.98 16.30
N LEU A 205 -3.59 -14.88 15.54
CA LEU A 205 -4.83 -14.28 15.06
C LEU A 205 -5.46 -15.11 13.95
N SER A 206 -6.78 -15.20 13.99
CA SER A 206 -7.58 -15.87 12.96
C SER A 206 -7.50 -15.15 11.60
N PRO A 207 -7.58 -15.88 10.48
CA PRO A 207 -7.69 -15.31 9.14
C PRO A 207 -8.75 -14.23 8.98
N LEU A 208 -9.88 -14.40 9.68
CA LEU A 208 -11.00 -13.47 9.66
C LEU A 208 -10.60 -12.05 10.10
N VAL A 209 -9.76 -11.91 11.13
CA VAL A 209 -9.42 -10.60 11.69
C VAL A 209 -8.20 -9.94 11.05
N ALA A 210 -7.40 -10.70 10.30
CA ALA A 210 -6.17 -10.19 9.67
C ALA A 210 -6.45 -9.15 8.58
N PHE A 211 -7.43 -9.42 7.71
CA PHE A 211 -7.78 -8.51 6.61
C PHE A 211 -8.25 -7.13 7.11
N PRO A 212 -9.17 -7.01 8.08
CA PRO A 212 -9.54 -5.71 8.64
C PRO A 212 -8.36 -4.97 9.33
N ILE A 213 -7.47 -5.68 10.03
CA ILE A 213 -6.28 -5.06 10.66
C ILE A 213 -5.38 -4.43 9.60
N MET A 214 -5.11 -5.19 8.55
CA MET A 214 -4.28 -4.78 7.43
C MET A 214 -4.91 -3.61 6.65
N SER A 215 -6.18 -3.74 6.25
CA SER A 215 -6.91 -2.69 5.51
C SER A 215 -6.98 -1.39 6.32
N ALA A 216 -7.31 -1.46 7.62
CA ALA A 216 -7.30 -0.31 8.52
C ALA A 216 -5.91 0.32 8.66
N SER A 217 -4.85 -0.51 8.72
CA SER A 217 -3.48 -0.02 8.84
C SER A 217 -3.07 0.76 7.60
N CYS A 218 -3.28 0.21 6.40
CA CYS A 218 -3.03 0.91 5.12
C CYS A 218 -3.81 2.23 5.04
N ALA A 219 -5.12 2.17 5.33
CA ALA A 219 -6.01 3.32 5.26
C ALA A 219 -5.58 4.48 6.18
N ALA A 220 -5.02 4.19 7.36
CA ALA A 220 -4.54 5.22 8.27
C ALA A 220 -3.13 5.71 7.91
N LEU A 221 -2.22 4.80 7.53
CA LEU A 221 -0.81 5.12 7.37
C LEU A 221 -0.52 5.91 6.09
N MET A 222 -1.28 5.70 5.01
CA MET A 222 -1.03 6.34 3.71
C MET A 222 -1.34 7.84 3.71
N PRO A 223 -2.47 8.33 4.27
CA PRO A 223 -2.69 9.77 4.49
C PRO A 223 -1.58 10.45 5.29
N VAL A 224 -1.06 9.77 6.30
CA VAL A 224 -0.03 10.30 7.19
C VAL A 224 1.33 10.34 6.49
N ALA A 225 1.71 9.29 5.76
CA ALA A 225 2.90 9.28 4.93
C ALA A 225 2.84 10.35 3.81
N SER A 226 1.66 10.51 3.21
CA SER A 226 1.40 11.46 2.13
C SER A 226 1.72 12.90 2.51
N ILE A 227 1.54 13.30 3.77
CA ILE A 227 1.90 14.63 4.24
C ILE A 227 3.38 14.94 3.97
N ASN A 228 4.28 14.00 4.24
CA ASN A 228 5.71 14.20 4.04
C ASN A 228 6.04 14.27 2.55
N PHE A 229 5.52 13.35 1.74
CA PHE A 229 5.76 13.33 0.29
C PHE A 229 5.22 14.59 -0.42
N ILE A 230 4.05 15.06 -0.03
CA ILE A 230 3.44 16.29 -0.57
C ILE A 230 4.26 17.52 -0.16
N LYS A 231 4.65 17.62 1.12
CA LYS A 231 5.48 18.74 1.62
C LYS A 231 6.83 18.83 0.92
N THR A 232 7.45 17.69 0.58
CA THR A 232 8.75 17.66 -0.09
C THR A 232 8.66 17.66 -1.62
N ASN A 233 7.45 17.69 -2.20
CA ASN A 233 7.21 17.55 -3.65
C ASN A 233 7.77 16.24 -4.27
N GLU A 234 7.91 15.18 -3.46
CA GLU A 234 8.49 13.90 -3.88
C GLU A 234 7.40 12.92 -4.33
N TYR A 235 6.51 13.39 -5.20
CA TYR A 235 5.44 12.60 -5.81
C TYR A 235 4.96 13.24 -7.12
N ALA A 236 4.30 12.45 -7.98
CA ALA A 236 3.75 12.93 -9.25
C ALA A 236 2.28 13.31 -9.10
N ARG A 237 1.95 14.60 -9.27
CA ARG A 237 0.63 15.17 -8.97
C ARG A 237 -0.47 14.63 -9.87
N LYS A 238 -0.32 14.79 -11.20
CA LYS A 238 -1.33 14.39 -12.18
C LYS A 238 -1.54 12.88 -12.21
N LEU A 239 -0.44 12.13 -12.14
CA LEU A 239 -0.48 10.67 -11.99
C LEU A 239 -1.24 10.25 -10.73
N SER A 240 -0.91 10.86 -9.58
CA SER A 240 -1.57 10.53 -8.31
C SER A 240 -3.06 10.87 -8.36
N LEU A 241 -3.43 12.02 -8.91
CA LEU A 241 -4.83 12.43 -9.04
C LEU A 241 -5.62 11.44 -9.90
N GLY A 242 -5.03 10.97 -11.00
CA GLY A 242 -5.69 10.02 -11.89
C GLY A 242 -5.89 8.67 -11.26
N ILE A 243 -4.83 8.15 -10.64
CA ILE A 243 -4.92 6.88 -9.92
C ILE A 243 -5.94 6.99 -8.78
N THR A 244 -6.02 8.11 -8.05
CA THR A 244 -7.05 8.32 -7.03
C THR A 244 -8.47 8.26 -7.61
N ILE A 245 -8.73 8.95 -8.72
CA ILE A 245 -10.05 8.96 -9.37
C ILE A 245 -10.44 7.57 -9.86
N GLY A 246 -9.54 6.92 -10.61
CA GLY A 246 -9.76 5.57 -11.11
C GLY A 246 -9.91 4.56 -9.98
N GLY A 247 -9.10 4.70 -8.94
CA GLY A 247 -9.06 3.83 -7.79
C GLY A 247 -10.36 3.80 -7.00
N ILE A 248 -10.93 4.97 -6.72
CA ILE A 248 -12.25 5.08 -6.07
C ILE A 248 -13.31 4.36 -6.89
N ILE A 249 -13.31 4.52 -8.23
CA ILE A 249 -14.25 3.83 -9.12
C ILE A 249 -14.02 2.31 -9.07
N GLY A 250 -12.75 1.88 -9.13
CA GLY A 250 -12.36 0.47 -9.06
C GLY A 250 -12.86 -0.22 -7.79
N VAL A 251 -12.63 0.38 -6.62
CA VAL A 251 -13.11 -0.14 -5.32
C VAL A 251 -14.63 -0.27 -5.28
N ILE A 252 -15.37 0.74 -5.75
CA ILE A 252 -16.85 0.71 -5.73
C ILE A 252 -17.38 -0.41 -6.62
N ILE A 253 -16.78 -0.61 -7.81
CA ILE A 253 -17.22 -1.68 -8.73
C ILE A 253 -16.83 -3.05 -8.16
N ALA A 254 -15.60 -3.23 -7.67
CA ALA A 254 -15.14 -4.49 -7.08
C ALA A 254 -16.00 -4.92 -5.87
N ALA A 255 -16.37 -3.97 -5.00
CA ALA A 255 -17.25 -4.26 -3.87
C ALA A 255 -18.64 -4.75 -4.27
N LYS A 256 -19.11 -4.41 -5.49
CA LYS A 256 -20.41 -4.87 -6.04
C LYS A 256 -20.29 -6.15 -6.88
N PHE A 257 -19.11 -6.44 -7.43
CA PHE A 257 -18.84 -7.58 -8.30
C PHE A 257 -17.83 -8.53 -7.64
N VAL A 258 -18.30 -9.33 -6.68
CA VAL A 258 -17.47 -10.31 -5.94
C VAL A 258 -17.50 -11.71 -6.57
N THR A 259 -18.14 -11.91 -7.73
CA THR A 259 -18.44 -13.25 -8.22
C THR A 259 -17.81 -13.56 -9.58
N GLY A 260 -16.99 -14.62 -9.64
CA GLY A 260 -16.69 -15.36 -10.88
C GLY A 260 -15.28 -15.20 -11.47
N LEU A 261 -14.40 -14.36 -10.91
CA LEU A 261 -13.02 -14.21 -11.38
C LEU A 261 -12.07 -15.21 -10.70
N ASP A 262 -11.21 -15.85 -11.49
CA ASP A 262 -10.11 -16.66 -10.97
C ASP A 262 -8.98 -15.77 -10.45
N ILE A 263 -9.09 -15.41 -9.17
CA ILE A 263 -8.10 -14.60 -8.45
C ILE A 263 -6.73 -15.32 -8.39
N THR A 264 -6.71 -16.64 -8.49
CA THR A 264 -5.46 -17.43 -8.49
C THR A 264 -4.66 -17.16 -9.75
N ALA A 265 -5.30 -17.29 -10.92
CA ALA A 265 -4.64 -17.03 -12.20
C ALA A 265 -4.12 -15.59 -12.28
N LEU A 266 -4.93 -14.61 -11.85
CA LEU A 266 -4.54 -13.20 -11.83
C LEU A 266 -3.37 -12.93 -10.88
N THR A 267 -3.42 -13.48 -9.67
CA THR A 267 -2.33 -13.30 -8.69
C THR A 267 -1.02 -13.88 -9.21
N LEU A 268 -1.07 -15.03 -9.92
CA LEU A 268 0.13 -15.65 -10.50
C LEU A 268 0.73 -14.78 -11.62
N ILE A 269 -0.10 -14.20 -12.49
CA ILE A 269 0.35 -13.23 -13.50
C ILE A 269 1.03 -12.05 -12.80
N VAL A 270 0.39 -11.48 -11.78
CA VAL A 270 0.94 -10.35 -11.02
C VAL A 270 2.29 -10.71 -10.39
N ILE A 271 2.43 -11.88 -9.77
CA ILE A 271 3.70 -12.36 -9.20
C ILE A 271 4.83 -12.36 -10.25
N VAL A 272 4.60 -12.99 -11.41
CA VAL A 272 5.61 -13.06 -12.48
C VAL A 272 6.06 -11.66 -12.88
N VAL A 273 5.11 -10.75 -13.02
CA VAL A 273 5.41 -9.40 -13.49
C VAL A 273 6.06 -8.54 -12.40
N ILE A 274 5.73 -8.74 -11.12
CA ILE A 274 6.42 -8.09 -10.00
C ILE A 274 7.87 -8.56 -9.93
N ILE A 275 8.16 -9.85 -10.13
CA ILE A 275 9.54 -10.36 -10.17
C ILE A 275 10.31 -9.63 -11.27
N PHE A 276 9.74 -9.56 -12.48
CA PHE A 276 10.34 -8.81 -13.58
C PHE A 276 10.58 -7.33 -13.21
N THR A 277 9.60 -6.68 -12.58
CA THR A 277 9.71 -5.28 -12.18
C THR A 277 10.77 -5.06 -11.10
N GLY A 278 10.83 -5.94 -10.09
CA GLY A 278 11.83 -5.92 -9.03
C GLY A 278 13.24 -6.10 -9.57
N LEU A 279 13.46 -7.11 -10.43
CA LEU A 279 14.74 -7.36 -11.07
C LEU A 279 15.20 -6.17 -11.92
N THR A 280 14.30 -5.56 -12.67
CA THR A 280 14.64 -4.38 -13.49
C THR A 280 14.95 -3.14 -12.66
N TYR A 281 14.35 -2.96 -11.47
CA TYR A 281 14.71 -1.89 -10.53
C TYR A 281 16.08 -2.13 -9.89
N LEU A 282 16.39 -3.38 -9.51
CA LEU A 282 17.72 -3.75 -9.03
C LEU A 282 18.78 -3.47 -10.10
N GLN A 283 18.54 -3.89 -11.35
CA GLN A 283 19.43 -3.61 -12.48
C GLN A 283 19.64 -2.12 -12.72
N LYS A 284 18.58 -1.30 -12.69
CA LYS A 284 18.68 0.17 -12.77
C LYS A 284 19.60 0.72 -11.69
N SER A 285 19.40 0.31 -10.44
CA SER A 285 20.23 0.78 -9.31
C SER A 285 21.72 0.49 -9.50
N TYR A 286 22.07 -0.68 -10.04
CA TYR A 286 23.47 -1.01 -10.38
C TYR A 286 24.01 -0.12 -11.49
N LYS A 287 23.25 0.14 -12.56
CA LYS A 287 23.69 1.04 -13.64
C LYS A 287 23.86 2.49 -13.19
N THR A 288 22.97 2.99 -12.34
CA THR A 288 23.08 4.31 -11.71
C THR A 288 24.34 4.43 -10.85
N LYS A 289 24.77 3.34 -10.20
CA LYS A 289 26.04 3.28 -9.45
C LYS A 289 27.24 3.48 -10.37
N VAL A 290 27.26 2.78 -11.50
CA VAL A 290 28.37 2.80 -12.46
C VAL A 290 28.50 4.19 -13.08
N ALA A 291 27.39 4.82 -13.48
CA ALA A 291 27.39 6.16 -14.06
C ALA A 291 27.82 7.28 -13.10
N ARG A 292 27.76 7.06 -11.77
CA ARG A 292 28.27 8.01 -10.77
C ARG A 292 29.75 7.85 -10.44
N ASN A 293 30.35 6.72 -10.80
CA ASN A 293 31.74 6.39 -10.54
C ASN A 293 32.65 6.60 -11.76
N VAL A 294 32.10 7.10 -12.87
CA VAL A 294 32.78 7.54 -14.10
C VAL A 294 32.65 9.05 -14.17
#